data_AF-A0AAW0ASI3-F1
#
_entry.id   AF-A0AAW0ASI3-F1
#
_cell.length_a   1.000
_cell.length_b   1.000
_cell.length_c   1.000
_cell.angle_alpha   90.00
_cell.angle_beta   90.00
_cell.angle_gamma   90.00
#
_symmetry.space_group_name_H-M   'P 1'
#
loop_
_entity.id
_entity.type
_entity.pdbx_description
1 polymer ?
#
loop_
_entity_poly.entity_id
_entity_poly.type
_entity_poly.pdbx_seq_one_letter_code
_entity_poly.pdbx_strand_id
1 'polypeptide(L)'
;MSKQYLEQIAAFFKSGEILGLIATECVSNGFDVADIRLIVLLGVAKSVDEGDQRGGPERWAFENLAANNPDHKPGNKEERTNKSSIEYASTKLCKRKFLADYNEDTTPDALLCDGTCCDNDDPSFDLSDFLPGFSMDEDSDSDSPPKKPRRKYRPVVAREPLDDAIRNWRDTTHVEDSVLKSYPKSYIISDKSIGLLARERPQTFR
;
A
#
# COMPACT_ATOMS: atom_id res chain seq x y z
N MET A 1 4.84 3.73 17.21
CA MET A 1 4.13 3.25 18.41
C MET A 1 5.15 3.05 19.52
N SER A 2 4.77 3.17 20.80
CA SER A 2 5.70 2.90 21.89
C SER A 2 5.96 1.39 22.01
N LYS A 3 7.13 1.01 22.53
CA LYS A 3 7.47 -0.41 22.76
C LYS A 3 6.46 -1.11 23.66
N GLN A 4 6.08 -0.45 24.76
CA GLN A 4 5.09 -0.96 25.71
C GLN A 4 3.73 -1.24 25.06
N TYR A 5 3.29 -0.39 24.13
CA TYR A 5 2.04 -0.61 23.39
C TYR A 5 2.12 -1.85 22.50
N LEU A 6 3.23 -2.03 21.78
CA LEU A 6 3.42 -3.21 20.91
C LEU A 6 3.45 -4.51 21.72
N GLU A 7 4.12 -4.51 22.88
CA GLU A 7 4.16 -5.65 23.80
C GLU A 7 2.77 -5.99 24.35
N GLN A 8 1.98 -4.97 24.71
CA GLN A 8 0.62 -5.15 25.21
C GLN A 8 -0.32 -5.72 24.14
N ILE A 9 -0.30 -5.18 22.92
CA ILE A 9 -1.11 -5.70 21.80
C ILE A 9 -0.71 -7.13 21.46
N ALA A 10 0.58 -7.45 21.45
CA ALA A 10 1.05 -8.82 21.22
C ALA A 10 0.55 -9.77 22.33
N ALA A 11 0.55 -9.34 23.59
CA ALA A 11 0.01 -10.12 24.70
C ALA A 11 -1.51 -10.35 24.55
N PHE A 12 -2.29 -9.33 24.19
CA PHE A 12 -3.73 -9.45 23.95
C PHE A 12 -4.09 -10.38 22.78
N PHE A 13 -3.30 -10.36 21.72
CA PHE A 13 -3.52 -11.29 20.60
C PHE A 13 -3.18 -12.73 21.01
N LYS A 14 -2.07 -12.92 21.73
CA LYS A 14 -1.65 -14.24 22.24
C LYS A 14 -2.63 -14.83 23.26
N SER A 15 -3.28 -13.99 24.07
CA SER A 15 -4.30 -14.43 25.02
C SER A 15 -5.66 -14.72 24.39
N GLY A 16 -5.87 -14.34 23.11
CA GLY A 16 -7.16 -14.41 22.43
C GLY A 16 -8.15 -13.30 22.83
N GLU A 17 -7.70 -12.28 23.55
CA GLU A 17 -8.53 -11.12 23.90
C GLU A 17 -8.89 -10.27 22.66
N ILE A 18 -7.98 -10.24 21.67
CA ILE A 18 -8.27 -9.70 20.34
C ILE A 18 -8.19 -10.82 19.29
N LEU A 19 -9.19 -10.86 18.41
CA LEU A 19 -9.35 -11.91 17.39
C LEU A 19 -8.56 -11.63 16.09
N GLY A 20 -8.11 -10.40 15.89
CA GLY A 20 -7.47 -9.96 14.67
C GLY A 20 -6.43 -8.88 14.94
N LEU A 21 -5.35 -8.90 14.15
CA LEU A 21 -4.27 -7.92 14.23
C LEU A 21 -4.02 -7.36 12.82
N ILE A 22 -4.17 -6.05 12.66
CA ILE A 22 -3.78 -5.35 11.44
C ILE A 22 -2.37 -4.81 11.66
N ALA A 23 -1.42 -5.29 10.86
CA ALA A 23 -0.02 -4.96 11.03
C ALA A 23 0.68 -4.66 9.70
N THR A 24 1.76 -3.90 9.80
CA THR A 24 2.72 -3.75 8.70
C THR A 24 3.85 -4.76 8.85
N GLU A 25 4.79 -4.76 7.88
CA GLU A 25 5.98 -5.62 7.84
C GLU A 25 6.82 -5.66 9.12
N CYS A 26 6.70 -4.64 9.98
CA CYS A 26 7.50 -4.55 11.20
C CYS A 26 7.08 -5.54 12.29
N VAL A 27 5.90 -6.16 12.18
CA VAL A 27 5.35 -7.03 13.23
C VAL A 27 5.61 -8.51 12.97
N SER A 28 5.92 -8.92 11.73
CA SER A 28 6.11 -10.34 11.38
C SER A 28 7.39 -10.95 11.98
N ASN A 29 8.40 -10.14 12.30
CA ASN A 29 9.66 -10.64 12.84
C ASN A 29 9.53 -10.96 14.33
N GLY A 30 9.43 -12.26 14.66
CA GLY A 30 9.40 -12.75 16.05
C GLY A 30 8.01 -12.92 16.64
N PHE A 31 6.97 -12.90 15.81
CA PHE A 31 5.59 -13.13 16.24
C PHE A 31 5.26 -14.63 16.20
N ASP A 32 5.55 -15.31 17.30
CA ASP A 32 5.27 -16.74 17.46
C ASP A 32 3.89 -16.96 18.10
N VAL A 33 2.91 -17.35 17.28
CA VAL A 33 1.55 -17.72 17.68
C VAL A 33 1.17 -18.99 16.92
N ALA A 34 0.99 -20.09 17.64
CA ALA A 34 0.80 -21.40 17.03
C ALA A 34 -0.59 -21.62 16.39
N ASP A 35 -1.60 -20.86 16.79
CA ASP A 35 -3.00 -21.07 16.36
C ASP A 35 -3.51 -19.91 15.48
N ILE A 36 -2.75 -19.55 14.46
CA ILE A 36 -3.20 -18.58 13.44
C ILE A 36 -4.05 -19.31 12.41
N ARG A 37 -5.34 -18.96 12.32
CA ARG A 37 -6.29 -19.61 11.40
C ARG A 37 -6.35 -18.99 10.01
N LEU A 38 -6.05 -17.71 9.91
CA LEU A 38 -6.19 -16.94 8.67
C LEU A 38 -5.17 -15.81 8.66
N ILE A 39 -4.44 -15.70 7.55
CA ILE A 39 -3.57 -14.57 7.25
C ILE A 39 -4.13 -13.91 5.99
N VAL A 40 -4.45 -12.62 6.11
CA VAL A 40 -4.88 -11.79 4.99
C VAL A 40 -3.76 -10.81 4.66
N LEU A 41 -3.23 -10.92 3.44
CA LEU A 41 -2.25 -9.98 2.92
C LEU A 41 -2.96 -8.91 2.11
N LEU A 42 -2.91 -7.66 2.60
CA LEU A 42 -3.42 -6.49 1.90
C LEU A 42 -2.37 -5.98 0.90
N GLY A 43 -2.52 -6.38 -0.36
CA GLY A 43 -1.60 -6.07 -1.46
C GLY A 43 -0.53 -7.14 -1.72
N VAL A 44 0.32 -6.88 -2.71
CA VAL A 44 1.39 -7.80 -3.15
C VAL A 44 2.67 -7.56 -2.34
N ALA A 45 3.27 -8.63 -1.83
CA ALA A 45 4.56 -8.56 -1.12
C ALA A 45 5.68 -8.08 -2.04
N LYS A 46 6.74 -7.45 -1.48
CA LYS A 46 7.83 -6.89 -2.30
C LYS A 46 8.64 -7.97 -3.03
N SER A 47 8.75 -9.16 -2.44
CA SER A 47 9.36 -10.35 -3.05
C SER A 47 8.49 -11.58 -2.75
N VAL A 48 8.70 -12.65 -3.51
CA VAL A 48 8.04 -13.95 -3.26
C VAL A 48 8.44 -14.47 -1.89
N ASP A 49 9.73 -14.38 -1.54
CA ASP A 49 10.25 -14.77 -0.22
C ASP A 49 9.58 -14.04 0.93
N GLU A 50 9.32 -12.73 0.77
CA GLU A 50 8.64 -11.92 1.78
C GLU A 50 7.17 -12.37 1.93
N GLY A 51 6.52 -12.73 0.81
CA GLY A 51 5.17 -13.31 0.83
C GLY A 51 5.15 -14.66 1.56
N ASP A 52 6.09 -15.54 1.22
CA ASP A 52 6.24 -16.88 1.79
C ASP A 52 6.50 -16.84 3.30
N GLN A 53 7.44 -16.00 3.73
CA GLN A 53 7.74 -15.81 5.15
C GLN A 53 6.56 -15.24 5.95
N ARG A 54 5.76 -14.36 5.34
CA ARG A 54 4.61 -13.73 6.02
C ARG A 54 3.40 -14.64 6.11
N GLY A 55 3.18 -15.44 5.07
CA GLY A 55 2.11 -16.40 5.08
C GLY A 55 2.42 -17.58 6.01
N GLY A 56 3.70 -17.95 6.16
CA GLY A 56 4.06 -19.09 6.99
C GLY A 56 3.53 -20.42 6.42
N PRO A 57 3.68 -21.54 7.14
CA PRO A 57 3.42 -22.86 6.56
C PRO A 57 1.94 -23.18 6.26
N GLU A 58 0.98 -22.34 6.68
CA GLU A 58 -0.46 -22.64 6.58
C GLU A 58 -1.29 -21.54 5.88
N ARG A 59 -2.17 -21.99 4.97
CA ARG A 59 -3.32 -21.34 4.31
C ARG A 59 -3.31 -19.80 4.27
N TRP A 60 -3.02 -19.24 3.10
CA TRP A 60 -3.07 -17.80 2.86
C TRP A 60 -4.26 -17.41 2.00
N ALA A 61 -4.79 -16.21 2.25
CA ALA A 61 -5.68 -15.53 1.32
C ALA A 61 -5.00 -14.21 0.89
N PHE A 62 -4.82 -14.03 -0.41
CA PHE A 62 -4.36 -12.76 -0.96
C PHE A 62 -5.56 -11.89 -1.30
N GLU A 63 -5.59 -10.70 -0.73
CA GLU A 63 -6.41 -9.62 -1.27
C GLU A 63 -5.46 -8.73 -2.07
N ASN A 64 -5.38 -8.99 -3.37
CA ASN A 64 -4.59 -8.16 -4.25
C ASN A 64 -5.31 -6.83 -4.41
N LEU A 65 -4.98 -5.79 -3.65
CA LEU A 65 -5.54 -4.44 -3.86
C LEU A 65 -4.71 -3.61 -4.86
N ALA A 66 -3.61 -4.17 -5.37
CA ALA A 66 -2.76 -3.51 -6.35
C ALA A 66 -3.35 -3.71 -7.75
N ALA A 67 -4.50 -3.09 -8.02
CA ALA A 67 -4.91 -2.84 -9.38
C ALA A 67 -3.86 -1.92 -10.02
N ASN A 68 -3.00 -2.50 -10.86
CA ASN A 68 -2.08 -1.78 -11.71
C ASN A 68 -2.93 -0.85 -12.60
N ASN A 69 -2.86 0.45 -12.36
CA ASN A 69 -3.41 1.40 -13.31
C ASN A 69 -2.37 1.55 -14.43
N PRO A 70 -2.63 1.10 -15.68
CA PRO A 70 -1.63 1.10 -16.76
C PRO A 70 -1.14 2.50 -17.11
N ASP A 71 -1.90 3.55 -16.78
CA ASP A 71 -1.50 4.95 -16.95
C ASP A 71 -0.60 5.50 -15.82
N HIS A 72 -0.46 4.76 -14.71
CA HIS A 72 0.41 5.17 -13.61
C HIS A 72 1.85 4.77 -13.94
N LYS A 73 2.65 5.76 -14.37
CA LYS A 73 4.10 5.57 -14.42
C LYS A 73 4.57 5.24 -13.00
N PRO A 74 5.12 4.04 -12.74
CA PRO A 74 5.43 3.64 -11.39
C PRO A 74 6.43 4.64 -10.80
N GLY A 75 6.13 5.20 -9.64
CA GLY A 75 7.12 6.00 -8.93
C GLY A 75 8.32 5.12 -8.54
N ASN A 76 9.47 5.70 -8.16
CA ASN A 76 10.59 4.93 -7.58
C ASN A 76 10.18 4.11 -6.33
N LYS A 77 8.96 4.28 -5.82
CA LYS A 77 8.36 3.47 -4.76
C LYS A 77 7.56 2.26 -5.29
N GLU A 78 7.04 2.29 -6.50
CA GLU A 78 6.34 1.16 -7.17
C GLU A 78 7.33 0.17 -7.80
N GLU A 79 8.54 0.61 -8.18
CA GLU A 79 9.66 -0.30 -8.55
C GLU A 79 10.13 -1.22 -7.40
N ARG A 80 9.47 -1.19 -6.24
CA ARG A 80 9.82 -2.01 -5.07
C ARG A 80 9.22 -3.40 -5.08
N THR A 81 8.19 -3.65 -5.89
CA THR A 81 7.57 -4.96 -6.00
C THR A 81 8.26 -5.74 -7.10
N ASN A 82 8.87 -6.86 -6.75
CA ASN A 82 9.55 -7.73 -7.69
C ASN A 82 8.54 -8.29 -8.70
N LYS A 83 8.93 -8.36 -9.97
CA LYS A 83 8.11 -8.93 -11.05
C LYS A 83 7.62 -10.34 -10.71
N SER A 84 8.46 -11.13 -10.04
CA SER A 84 8.10 -12.48 -9.57
C SER A 84 6.94 -12.50 -8.58
N SER A 85 6.80 -11.48 -7.72
CA SER A 85 5.66 -11.37 -6.79
C SER A 85 4.37 -11.04 -7.52
N ILE A 86 4.45 -10.19 -8.55
CA ILE A 86 3.30 -9.88 -9.41
C ILE A 86 2.87 -11.15 -10.15
N GLU A 87 3.84 -11.86 -10.74
CA GLU A 87 3.61 -13.13 -11.43
C GLU A 87 3.03 -14.20 -10.49
N TYR A 88 3.54 -14.32 -9.27
CA TYR A 88 2.99 -15.20 -8.24
C TYR A 88 1.54 -14.85 -7.90
N ALA A 89 1.21 -13.57 -7.76
CA ALA A 89 -0.15 -13.14 -7.47
C ALA A 89 -1.11 -13.45 -8.64
N SER A 90 -0.67 -13.22 -9.88
CA SER A 90 -1.50 -13.35 -11.09
C SER A 90 -1.43 -14.72 -11.78
N THR A 91 -0.58 -15.64 -11.33
CA THR A 91 -0.44 -16.94 -11.99
C THR A 91 -1.71 -17.77 -11.90
N LYS A 92 -2.04 -18.45 -12.99
CA LYS A 92 -3.10 -19.48 -13.08
C LYS A 92 -2.60 -20.87 -12.69
N LEU A 93 -1.30 -21.02 -12.43
CA LEU A 93 -0.72 -22.27 -11.95
C LEU A 93 -1.03 -22.45 -10.47
N CYS A 94 -1.08 -23.71 -10.01
CA CYS A 94 -1.09 -24.01 -8.59
C CYS A 94 0.01 -23.23 -7.86
N LYS A 95 -0.33 -22.53 -6.77
CA LYS A 95 0.61 -21.67 -6.03
C LYS A 95 1.78 -22.47 -5.46
N ARG A 96 1.55 -23.71 -4.99
CA ARG A 96 2.63 -24.61 -4.54
C ARG A 96 3.60 -24.96 -5.66
N LYS A 97 3.06 -25.27 -6.86
CA LYS A 97 3.89 -25.54 -8.03
C LYS A 97 4.73 -24.34 -8.43
N PHE A 98 4.15 -23.14 -8.43
CA PHE A 98 4.92 -21.92 -8.67
C PHE A 98 6.07 -21.76 -7.65
N LEU A 99 5.80 -21.96 -6.36
CA LEU A 99 6.82 -21.86 -5.31
C LEU A 99 7.90 -22.93 -5.44
N ALA A 100 7.54 -24.16 -5.82
CA ALA A 100 8.48 -25.23 -6.09
C ALA A 100 9.40 -24.88 -7.27
N ASP A 101 8.84 -24.40 -8.37
CA ASP A 101 9.60 -23.96 -9.55
C ASP A 101 10.50 -22.75 -9.20
N TYR A 102 9.99 -21.79 -8.43
CA TYR A 102 10.72 -20.58 -7.98
C TYR A 102 11.92 -20.91 -7.08
N ASN A 103 11.75 -21.87 -6.17
CA ASN A 103 12.78 -22.30 -5.22
C ASN A 103 13.69 -23.43 -5.76
N GLU A 104 13.48 -23.86 -7.00
CA GLU A 104 14.12 -25.05 -7.59
C GLU A 104 13.94 -26.31 -6.71
N ASP A 105 12.82 -26.40 -5.98
CA ASP A 105 12.49 -27.51 -5.08
C ASP A 105 11.86 -28.68 -5.87
N THR A 106 12.61 -29.77 -5.95
CA THR A 106 12.20 -30.99 -6.67
C THR A 106 11.67 -32.09 -5.74
N THR A 107 11.50 -31.78 -4.45
CA THR A 107 10.98 -32.76 -3.49
C THR A 107 9.53 -33.14 -3.80
N PRO A 108 9.14 -34.42 -3.57
CA PRO A 108 7.75 -34.85 -3.78
C PRO A 108 6.73 -34.04 -2.97
N ASP A 109 7.12 -33.58 -1.78
CA ASP A 109 6.26 -32.83 -0.86
C ASP A 109 5.97 -31.40 -1.34
N ALA A 110 6.91 -30.77 -2.06
CA ALA A 110 6.70 -29.46 -2.68
C ALA A 110 5.64 -29.50 -3.81
N LEU A 111 5.54 -30.65 -4.49
CA LEU A 111 4.63 -30.86 -5.61
C LEU A 111 3.31 -31.54 -5.20
N LEU A 112 3.18 -31.99 -3.96
CA LEU A 112 1.98 -32.65 -3.45
C LEU A 112 0.85 -31.61 -3.32
N CYS A 113 -0.10 -31.62 -4.26
CA CYS A 113 -1.38 -30.93 -4.13
C CYS A 113 -2.51 -31.96 -4.08
N ASP A 114 -3.32 -31.89 -3.02
CA ASP A 114 -4.46 -32.78 -2.78
C ASP A 114 -5.79 -32.21 -3.30
N GLY A 115 -5.73 -31.16 -4.12
CA GLY A 115 -6.90 -30.44 -4.62
C GLY A 115 -7.46 -29.39 -3.65
N THR A 116 -6.85 -29.20 -2.48
CA THR A 116 -7.24 -28.16 -1.51
C THR A 116 -6.15 -27.13 -1.25
N CYS A 117 -5.12 -27.12 -2.09
CA CYS A 117 -3.88 -26.44 -1.78
C CYS A 117 -3.85 -24.94 -2.16
N CYS A 118 -4.61 -24.53 -3.19
CA CYS A 118 -4.86 -23.11 -3.50
C CYS A 118 -6.15 -22.91 -4.29
N ASP A 119 -6.52 -21.65 -4.48
CA ASP A 119 -7.66 -21.18 -5.27
C ASP A 119 -7.64 -21.68 -6.73
N ASN A 120 -6.46 -21.77 -7.34
CA ASN A 120 -6.30 -22.23 -8.72
C ASN A 120 -6.60 -23.72 -8.95
N ASP A 121 -6.67 -24.54 -7.89
CA ASP A 121 -6.96 -25.97 -8.02
C ASP A 121 -8.47 -26.29 -7.96
N ASP A 122 -9.29 -25.33 -7.53
CA ASP A 122 -10.75 -25.45 -7.55
C ASP A 122 -11.34 -24.66 -8.73
N PRO A 123 -11.72 -25.33 -9.85
CA PRO A 123 -12.28 -24.65 -11.01
C PRO A 123 -13.65 -24.03 -10.75
N SER A 124 -14.28 -24.34 -9.60
CA SER A 124 -15.55 -23.72 -9.19
C SER A 124 -15.36 -22.45 -8.36
N PHE A 125 -14.13 -22.16 -7.92
CA PHE A 125 -13.80 -20.97 -7.17
C PHE A 125 -13.26 -19.88 -8.09
N ASP A 126 -14.09 -18.89 -8.39
CA ASP A 126 -13.66 -17.67 -9.08
C ASP A 126 -13.60 -16.52 -8.07
N LEU A 127 -12.39 -15.98 -7.83
CA LEU A 127 -12.21 -14.86 -6.92
C LEU A 127 -12.98 -13.61 -7.37
N SER A 128 -13.23 -13.47 -8.68
CA SER A 128 -13.97 -12.34 -9.25
C SER A 128 -15.45 -12.31 -8.83
N ASP A 129 -16.02 -13.45 -8.44
CA ASP A 129 -17.39 -13.54 -7.91
C ASP A 129 -17.52 -12.87 -6.53
N PHE A 130 -16.45 -12.90 -5.73
CA PHE A 130 -16.44 -12.35 -4.37
C PHE A 130 -15.92 -10.92 -4.32
N LEU A 131 -15.12 -10.52 -5.33
CA LEU A 131 -14.51 -9.19 -5.45
C LEU A 131 -14.93 -8.52 -6.76
N PRO A 132 -16.22 -8.13 -6.90
CA PRO A 132 -16.72 -7.50 -8.12
C PRO A 132 -15.97 -6.20 -8.41
N GLY A 133 -15.36 -6.11 -9.60
CA GLY A 133 -14.49 -5.00 -10.01
C GLY A 133 -13.01 -5.38 -10.10
N PHE A 134 -12.64 -6.60 -9.70
CA PHE A 134 -11.30 -7.15 -9.83
C PHE A 134 -11.14 -7.95 -11.14
N SER A 135 -11.47 -7.34 -12.28
CA SER A 135 -11.18 -7.97 -13.56
C SER A 135 -9.72 -7.70 -13.93
N MET A 136 -8.93 -8.77 -14.01
CA MET A 136 -7.61 -8.78 -14.67
C MET A 136 -7.78 -8.91 -16.20
N ASP A 137 -8.93 -8.53 -16.76
CA ASP A 137 -9.13 -8.53 -18.21
C ASP A 137 -7.97 -7.78 -18.85
N GLU A 138 -7.26 -8.54 -19.70
CA GLU A 138 -6.11 -8.11 -20.47
C GLU A 138 -6.41 -6.75 -21.05
N ASP A 139 -5.52 -5.80 -20.78
CA ASP A 139 -5.55 -4.41 -21.20
C ASP A 139 -6.28 -4.27 -22.53
N SER A 140 -7.59 -3.97 -22.47
CA SER A 140 -8.30 -3.49 -23.66
C SER A 140 -7.55 -2.22 -24.00
N ASP A 141 -6.79 -2.21 -25.11
CA ASP A 141 -5.94 -1.10 -25.57
C ASP A 141 -6.58 0.24 -25.21
N SER A 142 -6.29 0.73 -23.99
CA SER A 142 -7.02 1.86 -23.46
C SER A 142 -6.27 3.01 -24.07
N ASP A 143 -6.81 3.54 -25.17
CA ASP A 143 -6.35 4.77 -25.78
C ASP A 143 -6.03 5.73 -24.65
N SER A 144 -4.72 5.97 -24.44
CA SER A 144 -4.25 6.63 -23.24
C SER A 144 -5.06 7.92 -23.08
N PRO A 145 -5.73 8.13 -21.93
CA PRO A 145 -6.63 9.24 -21.76
C PRO A 145 -5.90 10.52 -22.18
N PRO A 146 -6.54 11.39 -22.98
CA PRO A 146 -5.87 12.52 -23.59
C PRO A 146 -5.14 13.30 -22.51
N LYS A 147 -3.81 13.44 -22.69
CA LYS A 147 -2.93 14.09 -21.71
C LYS A 147 -3.55 15.41 -21.27
N LYS A 148 -4.02 15.46 -20.02
CA LYS A 148 -4.65 16.67 -19.47
C LYS A 148 -3.67 17.84 -19.67
N PRO A 149 -4.12 18.98 -20.20
CA PRO A 149 -3.24 20.12 -20.40
C PRO A 149 -2.62 20.50 -19.05
N ARG A 150 -1.28 20.62 -19.01
CA ARG A 150 -0.56 20.98 -17.78
C ARG A 150 -1.13 22.29 -17.25
N ARG A 151 -1.54 22.30 -15.98
CA ARG A 151 -2.02 23.52 -15.32
C ARG A 151 -0.95 24.60 -15.40
N LYS A 152 -1.32 25.78 -15.86
CA LYS A 152 -0.40 26.92 -15.96
C LYS A 152 -0.12 27.43 -14.55
N TYR A 153 1.07 27.15 -14.02
CA TYR A 153 1.53 27.71 -12.75
C TYR A 153 1.60 29.25 -12.78
N ARG A 154 1.71 29.87 -11.61
CA ARG A 154 2.04 31.29 -11.48
C ARG A 154 3.43 31.57 -12.09
N PRO A 155 3.64 32.71 -12.78
CA PRO A 155 4.97 33.14 -13.24
C PRO A 155 5.95 33.21 -12.08
N VAL A 156 7.21 32.79 -12.29
CA VAL A 156 8.23 32.69 -11.23
C VAL A 156 8.42 34.02 -10.49
N VAL A 157 8.47 35.13 -11.24
CA VAL A 157 8.63 36.50 -10.70
C VAL A 157 7.54 36.88 -9.69
N ALA A 158 6.34 36.30 -9.80
CA ALA A 158 5.23 36.59 -8.91
C ALA A 158 5.09 35.60 -7.75
N ARG A 159 5.98 34.59 -7.64
CA ARG A 159 5.90 33.57 -6.57
C ARG A 159 6.51 34.08 -5.28
N GLU A 160 7.71 34.63 -5.33
CA GLU A 160 8.46 35.09 -4.17
C GLU A 160 7.71 36.20 -3.40
N PRO A 161 7.19 37.27 -4.05
CA PRO A 161 6.42 38.28 -3.32
C PRO A 161 5.16 37.73 -2.65
N LEU A 162 4.54 36.69 -3.22
CA LEU A 162 3.36 36.06 -2.64
C LEU A 162 3.71 35.11 -1.49
N ASP A 163 4.80 34.35 -1.62
CA ASP A 163 5.33 33.51 -0.55
C ASP A 163 5.62 34.36 0.69
N ASP A 164 6.32 35.48 0.51
CA ASP A 164 6.63 36.46 1.56
C ASP A 164 5.36 37.07 2.17
N ALA A 165 4.39 37.45 1.35
CA ALA A 165 3.12 37.99 1.82
C ALA A 165 2.35 36.98 2.69
N ILE A 166 2.31 35.70 2.30
CA ILE A 166 1.64 34.64 3.07
C ILE A 166 2.41 34.36 4.37
N ARG A 167 3.75 34.34 4.34
CA ARG A 167 4.57 34.19 5.55
C ARG A 167 4.34 35.33 6.53
N ASN A 168 4.35 36.56 6.04
CA ASN A 168 4.10 37.74 6.86
C ASN A 168 2.69 37.70 7.46
N TRP A 169 1.68 37.36 6.67
CA TRP A 169 0.31 37.15 7.16
C TRP A 169 0.24 36.08 8.25
N ARG A 170 0.88 34.92 8.06
CA ARG A 170 0.93 33.85 9.06
C ARG A 170 1.57 34.34 10.35
N ASP A 171 2.65 35.08 10.23
CA ASP A 171 3.41 35.59 11.38
C ASP A 171 2.62 36.63 12.17
N THR A 172 1.97 37.58 11.48
CA THR A 172 1.05 38.54 12.10
C THR A 172 -0.12 37.82 12.79
N THR A 173 -0.77 36.89 12.10
CA THR A 173 -1.91 36.12 12.64
C THR A 173 -1.53 35.32 13.88
N HIS A 174 -0.34 34.70 13.87
CA HIS A 174 0.17 33.93 15.01
C HIS A 174 0.43 34.79 16.25
N VAL A 175 0.90 36.03 16.06
CA VAL A 175 1.20 36.95 17.16
C VAL A 175 -0.07 37.59 17.73
N GLU A 176 -1.02 37.94 16.87
CA GLU A 176 -2.25 38.65 17.25
C GLU A 176 -3.31 37.73 17.88
N ASP A 177 -3.38 36.46 17.46
CA ASP A 177 -4.36 35.52 17.98
C ASP A 177 -3.90 34.90 19.31
N SER A 178 -4.65 35.20 20.38
CA SER A 178 -4.38 34.73 21.74
C SER A 178 -4.34 33.21 21.90
N VAL A 179 -5.10 32.48 21.07
CA VAL A 179 -5.14 31.02 21.08
C VAL A 179 -3.98 30.46 20.25
N LEU A 180 -3.78 30.98 19.04
CA LEU A 180 -2.76 30.43 18.13
C LEU A 180 -1.33 30.72 18.59
N LYS A 181 -1.10 31.78 19.36
CA LYS A 181 0.23 32.15 19.88
C LYS A 181 0.92 31.04 20.68
N SER A 182 0.16 30.17 21.35
CA SER A 182 0.72 29.02 22.09
C SER A 182 1.03 27.81 21.21
N TYR A 183 0.59 27.78 19.95
CA TYR A 183 0.81 26.67 19.03
C TYR A 183 1.94 26.96 18.04
N PRO A 184 2.55 25.94 17.43
CA PRO A 184 3.50 26.14 16.33
C PRO A 184 2.83 26.81 15.10
N LYS A 185 3.53 27.72 14.42
CA LYS A 185 3.03 28.41 13.21
C LYS A 185 2.56 27.46 12.09
N SER A 186 3.11 26.25 12.05
CA SER A 186 2.73 25.20 11.09
C SER A 186 1.27 24.74 11.22
N TYR A 187 0.63 24.98 12.37
CA TYR A 187 -0.79 24.68 12.59
C TYR A 187 -1.71 25.67 11.87
N ILE A 188 -1.25 26.89 11.57
CA ILE A 188 -1.97 27.83 10.71
C ILE A 188 -1.79 27.41 9.26
N ILE A 189 -0.54 27.36 8.81
CA ILE A 189 -0.17 26.84 7.49
C ILE A 189 1.31 26.43 7.47
N SER A 190 1.58 25.22 6.97
CA SER A 190 2.95 24.70 6.84
C SER A 190 3.74 25.42 5.73
N ASP A 191 5.06 25.52 5.87
CA ASP A 191 5.91 26.14 4.83
C ASP A 191 5.78 25.43 3.46
N LYS A 192 5.56 24.11 3.47
CA LYS A 192 5.28 23.33 2.25
C LYS A 192 3.98 23.79 1.58
N SER A 193 2.94 24.03 2.37
CA SER A 193 1.65 24.52 1.87
C SER A 193 1.76 25.95 1.34
N ILE A 194 2.54 26.83 1.99
CA ILE A 194 2.81 28.19 1.50
C ILE A 194 3.47 28.12 0.11
N GLY A 195 4.51 27.31 -0.07
CA GLY A 195 5.18 27.17 -1.36
C GLY A 195 4.28 26.60 -2.46
N LEU A 196 3.32 25.74 -2.10
CA LEU A 196 2.28 25.27 -3.04
C LEU A 196 1.33 26.41 -3.42
N LEU A 197 0.80 27.16 -2.46
CA LEU A 197 -0.10 28.29 -2.71
C LEU A 197 0.56 29.39 -3.55
N ALA A 198 1.84 29.67 -3.31
CA ALA A 198 2.61 30.64 -4.10
C ALA A 198 2.75 30.19 -5.56
N ARG A 199 2.84 28.88 -5.82
CA ARG A 199 3.02 28.30 -7.16
C ARG A 199 1.71 28.16 -7.95
N GLU A 200 0.61 27.81 -7.28
CA GLU A 200 -0.69 27.56 -7.90
C GLU A 200 -1.43 28.86 -8.29
N ARG A 201 -2.37 28.77 -9.24
CA ARG A 201 -3.27 29.89 -9.59
C ARG A 201 -4.60 29.74 -8.84
N PRO A 202 -5.23 30.84 -8.40
CA PRO A 202 -6.50 30.78 -7.67
C PRO A 202 -7.62 30.06 -8.46
N GLN A 203 -7.61 30.22 -9.79
CA GLN A 203 -8.59 29.62 -10.70
C GLN A 203 -8.50 28.10 -10.82
N THR A 204 -7.48 27.47 -10.23
CA THR A 204 -7.27 26.02 -10.28
C THR A 204 -7.63 25.29 -8.98
N PHE A 205 -8.08 25.99 -7.95
CA PHE A 205 -8.70 25.36 -6.77
C PHE A 205 -10.16 25.06 -7.11
N ARG A 206 -10.43 23.79 -7.44
CA ARG A 206 -11.76 23.21 -7.49
C ARG A 206 -11.85 22.18 -6.38
#